data_AF-A0A1F3LUM0-F1
#
_entry.id   AF-A0A1F3LUM0-F1
#
_cell.length_a   1.000
_cell.length_b   1.000
_cell.length_c   1.000
_cell.angle_alpha   90.00
_cell.angle_beta   90.00
_cell.angle_gamma   90.00
#
_symmetry.space_group_name_H-M   'P 1'
#
loop_
_entity.id
_entity.type
_entity.pdbx_description
1 polymer ?
#
loop_
_entity_poly.entity_id
_entity_poly.type
_entity_poly.pdbx_seq_one_letter_code
_entity_poly.pdbx_strand_id
1 'polypeptide(L)'
;MEEDDLISKIVKRAQSELHIEDGLSLSMDLSATHSNGTPIDFVKLLGFDQFNFAHDITGIMNCIDRTDGTLQNFFLPRSSR
;
A
#
# COMPACT_ATOMS: atom_id res chain seq x y z
N MET A 1 8.51 -12.91 8.93
CA MET A 1 8.34 -11.48 9.24
C MET A 1 6.86 -11.26 9.36
N GLU A 2 6.39 -10.66 10.44
CA GLU A 2 4.96 -10.38 10.60
C GLU A 2 4.53 -9.27 9.63
N GLU A 3 3.27 -9.28 9.19
CA GLU A 3 2.77 -8.33 8.17
C GLU A 3 2.86 -6.88 8.66
N ASP A 4 2.63 -6.63 9.95
CA ASP A 4 2.75 -5.30 10.56
C ASP A 4 4.18 -4.73 10.44
N ASP A 5 5.22 -5.57 10.55
CA ASP A 5 6.61 -5.16 10.37
C ASP A 5 6.90 -4.81 8.90
N LEU A 6 6.32 -5.55 7.96
CA LEU A 6 6.42 -5.24 6.53
C LEU A 6 5.72 -3.92 6.18
N ILE A 7 4.50 -3.70 6.69
CA ILE A 7 3.76 -2.45 6.50
C ILE A 7 4.54 -1.28 7.10
N SER A 8 5.10 -1.42 8.31
CA SER A 8 5.93 -0.37 8.92
C SER A 8 7.14 0.00 8.05
N LYS A 9 7.80 -0.98 7.44
CA LYS A 9 8.93 -0.75 6.51
C LYS A 9 8.49 -0.05 5.24
N ILE A 10 7.35 -0.45 4.67
CA ILE A 10 6.76 0.18 3.49
C ILE A 10 6.42 1.65 3.78
N VAL A 11 5.79 1.94 4.92
CA VAL A 11 5.44 3.31 5.33
C VAL A 11 6.69 4.18 5.45
N LYS A 12 7.74 3.70 6.13
CA LYS A 12 9.02 4.43 6.24
C LYS A 12 9.65 4.69 4.88
N ARG A 13 9.57 3.71 3.98
CA ARG A 13 10.06 3.85 2.60
C ARG A 13 9.26 4.90 1.83
N ALA A 14 7.93 4.90 1.94
CA ALA A 14 7.06 5.90 1.32
C ALA A 14 7.30 7.32 1.85
N GLN A 15 7.52 7.47 3.16
CA GLN A 15 7.94 8.73 3.77
C GLN A 15 9.26 9.25 3.17
N SER A 16 10.23 8.38 2.97
CA SER A 16 11.56 8.76 2.48
C SER A 16 11.62 8.99 0.97
N GLU A 17 10.99 8.12 0.16
CA GLU A 17 11.13 8.12 -1.31
C GLU A 17 10.03 8.91 -2.01
N LEU A 18 8.85 9.01 -1.38
CA LEU A 18 7.64 9.62 -1.98
C LEU A 18 7.13 10.83 -1.18
N HIS A 19 7.79 11.18 -0.07
CA HIS A 19 7.43 12.30 0.81
C HIS A 19 6.00 12.24 1.36
N ILE A 20 5.50 11.04 1.64
CA ILE A 20 4.16 10.84 2.23
C ILE A 20 4.25 11.06 3.73
N GLU A 21 3.73 12.18 4.24
CA GLU A 21 3.86 12.54 5.65
C GLU A 21 2.99 11.67 6.57
N ASP A 22 1.74 11.42 6.17
CA ASP A 22 0.76 10.67 6.96
C ASP A 22 0.95 9.15 6.86
N GLY A 23 1.94 8.66 7.60
CA GLY A 23 2.25 7.23 7.66
C GLY A 23 1.19 6.38 8.36
N LEU A 24 0.35 6.97 9.23
CA LEU A 24 -0.70 6.26 9.92
C LEU A 24 -1.87 5.95 8.97
N SER A 25 -2.31 6.94 8.18
CA SER A 25 -3.33 6.68 7.16
C SER A 25 -2.83 5.67 6.14
N LEU A 26 -1.57 5.79 5.69
CA LEU A 26 -1.00 4.82 4.74
C LEU A 26 -0.95 3.39 5.33
N SER A 27 -0.56 3.22 6.59
CA SER A 27 -0.55 1.88 7.20
C SER A 27 -1.96 1.29 7.25
N MET A 28 -2.97 2.10 7.60
CA MET A 28 -4.36 1.68 7.63
C MET A 28 -4.90 1.35 6.24
N ASP A 29 -4.58 2.15 5.22
CA ASP A 29 -5.00 1.94 3.83
C ASP A 29 -4.42 0.61 3.28
N LEU A 30 -3.15 0.31 3.60
CA LEU A 30 -2.51 -0.96 3.22
C LEU A 30 -3.18 -2.17 3.88
N SER A 31 -3.45 -2.10 5.20
CA SER A 31 -4.13 -3.18 5.93
C SER A 31 -5.57 -3.37 5.45
N ALA A 32 -6.29 -2.27 5.21
CA ALA A 32 -7.67 -2.30 4.73
C ALA A 32 -7.75 -2.89 3.31
N THR A 33 -6.89 -2.44 2.39
CA THR A 33 -6.82 -2.99 1.03
C THR A 33 -6.55 -4.49 1.04
N HIS A 34 -5.55 -4.92 1.82
CA HIS A 34 -5.18 -6.33 1.95
C HIS A 34 -6.33 -7.19 2.47
N SER A 35 -7.08 -6.67 3.45
CA SER A 35 -8.15 -7.40 4.11
C SER A 35 -9.47 -7.38 3.33
N ASN A 36 -9.68 -6.41 2.43
CA ASN A 36 -10.95 -6.15 1.76
C ASN A 36 -10.85 -6.35 0.24
N GLY A 37 -10.62 -7.59 -0.17
CA GLY A 37 -10.79 -8.01 -1.57
C GLY A 37 -9.57 -7.86 -2.48
N THR A 38 -8.51 -7.17 -2.04
CA THR A 38 -7.24 -7.10 -2.79
C THR A 38 -6.04 -7.48 -1.92
N PRO A 39 -5.79 -8.79 -1.69
CA PRO A 39 -4.64 -9.23 -0.91
C PRO A 39 -3.32 -8.73 -1.51
N ILE A 40 -2.53 -8.04 -0.69
CA ILE A 40 -1.23 -7.47 -1.08
C ILE A 40 -0.09 -8.40 -0.68
N ASP A 41 0.84 -8.64 -1.60
CA ASP A 41 2.16 -9.20 -1.31
C ASP A 41 3.11 -8.07 -0.85
N PHE A 42 3.15 -7.85 0.46
CA PHE A 42 3.99 -6.81 1.06
C PHE A 42 5.49 -7.05 0.87
N VAL A 43 5.93 -8.30 0.73
CA VAL A 43 7.34 -8.61 0.44
C VAL A 43 7.69 -8.15 -0.98
N LYS A 44 6.82 -8.45 -1.94
CA LYS A 44 6.96 -7.98 -3.33
C LYS A 44 6.91 -6.46 -3.42
N LEU A 45 5.96 -5.82 -2.76
CA LEU A 45 5.83 -4.36 -2.72
C LEU A 45 7.10 -3.70 -2.16
N LEU A 46 7.63 -4.21 -1.05
CA LEU A 46 8.86 -3.69 -0.46
C LEU A 46 10.08 -3.87 -1.37
N GLY A 47 10.10 -4.91 -2.20
CA GLY A 47 11.15 -5.21 -3.17
C GLY A 47 11.06 -4.47 -4.51
N PHE A 48 10.01 -3.70 -4.76
CA PHE A 48 9.86 -2.95 -6.01
C PHE A 48 10.92 -1.87 -6.20
N ASP A 49 11.29 -1.60 -7.46
CA ASP A 49 11.97 -0.35 -7.80
C ASP A 49 11.11 0.87 -7.45
N GLN A 50 11.71 2.07 -7.48
CA GLN A 50 11.02 3.29 -7.06
C GLN A 50 9.73 3.54 -7.85
N PHE A 51 9.71 3.25 -9.16
CA PHE A 51 8.56 3.52 -10.01
C PHE A 51 7.37 2.60 -9.69
N ASN A 52 7.62 1.30 -9.58
CA ASN A 52 6.60 0.31 -9.23
C ASN A 52 6.10 0.53 -7.80
N PHE A 53 7.00 0.89 -6.88
CA PHE A 53 6.65 1.24 -5.51
C PHE A 53 5.74 2.49 -5.47
N ALA A 54 6.13 3.57 -6.16
CA ALA A 54 5.32 4.78 -6.26
C ALA A 54 3.94 4.54 -6.86
N HIS A 55 3.86 3.76 -7.94
CA HIS A 55 2.61 3.40 -8.60
C HIS A 55 1.62 2.74 -7.62
N ASP A 56 2.07 1.72 -6.91
CA ASP A 56 1.20 0.97 -6.01
C ASP A 56 0.78 1.80 -4.79
N ILE A 57 1.73 2.50 -4.15
CA ILE A 57 1.43 3.32 -2.96
C ILE A 57 0.46 4.45 -3.31
N THR A 58 0.76 5.23 -4.34
CA THR A 58 -0.10 6.37 -4.73
C THR A 58 -1.45 5.89 -5.27
N GLY A 59 -1.47 4.78 -6.00
CA GLY A 59 -2.71 4.19 -6.51
C GLY A 59 -3.62 3.71 -5.39
N ILE A 60 -3.09 3.01 -4.38
CA ILE A 60 -3.86 2.57 -3.21
C ILE A 60 -4.46 3.78 -2.49
N MET A 61 -3.63 4.77 -2.14
CA MET A 61 -4.10 5.96 -1.43
C MET A 61 -5.18 6.74 -2.16
N ASN A 62 -5.12 6.79 -3.50
CA ASN A 62 -6.07 7.53 -4.31
C ASN A 62 -7.33 6.74 -4.66
N CYS A 63 -7.30 5.41 -4.59
CA CYS A 63 -8.38 4.56 -5.06
C CYS A 63 -9.09 3.78 -3.95
N ILE A 64 -8.57 3.75 -2.73
CA ILE A 64 -9.25 3.08 -1.61
C ILE A 64 -10.51 3.84 -1.20
N ASP A 65 -11.65 3.14 -1.13
CA ASP A 65 -12.79 3.59 -0.35
C ASP A 65 -12.55 3.24 1.12
N ARG A 66 -12.30 4.25 1.95
CA ARG A 66 -12.00 4.04 3.38
C ARG A 66 -13.21 3.59 4.20
N THR A 67 -14.41 3.55 3.61
CA THR A 67 -15.63 3.06 4.27
C THR A 67 -15.64 1.53 4.33
N ASP A 68 -15.25 0.87 3.23
CA ASP A 68 -15.28 -0.60 3.10
C ASP A 68 -13.91 -1.23 2.81
N GLY A 69 -12.87 -0.42 2.61
CA GLY A 69 -11.49 -0.85 2.38
C GLY A 69 -11.22 -1.37 0.97
N THR A 70 -12.18 -1.29 0.04
CA THR A 70 -12.04 -1.79 -1.32
C THR A 70 -11.41 -0.77 -2.26
N LEU A 71 -10.70 -1.25 -3.29
CA LEU A 71 -10.14 -0.38 -4.33
C LEU A 71 -11.16 -0.09 -5.43
N GLN A 72 -11.29 1.18 -5.76
CA GLN A 72 -12.19 1.72 -6.77
C GLN A 72 -11.44 2.02 -8.08
N ASN A 73 -12.15 2.56 -9.07
CA ASN A 73 -11.58 3.07 -10.32
C ASN A 73 -10.84 2.03 -11.18
N PHE A 74 -11.17 0.74 -11.03
CA PHE A 74 -10.50 -0.38 -11.71
C PHE A 74 -8.98 -0.44 -11.45
N PHE A 75 -8.53 0.16 -10.35
CA PHE A 75 -7.13 0.11 -9.97
C PHE A 75 -6.79 -1.25 -9.34
N LEU A 76 -5.70 -1.86 -9.78
CA LEU A 76 -5.16 -3.09 -9.22
C LEU A 76 -3.66 -2.90 -8.95
N PRO A 77 -3.20 -2.99 -7.68
CA PRO A 77 -1.79 -2.91 -7.35
C PRO A 77 -1.01 -4.02 -8.05
N ARG A 78 0.20 -3.72 -8.53
CA ARG A 78 1.11 -4.72 -9.12
C ARG A 78 1.60 -5.73 -8.09
N SER A 79 1.49 -5.38 -6.81
CA SER A 79 1.76 -6.22 -5.65
C SER A 79 0.57 -7.08 -5.22
N SER A 80 -0.58 -7.02 -5.88
CA SER A 80 -1.69 -7.95 -5.60
C SER A 80 -1.32 -9.41 -5.85
N ARG A 81 -1.96 -10.33 -5.09
CA ARG A 81 -1.78 -11.79 -5.16
C ARG A 81 -2.81 -12.46 -6.07
#